data_AF-A0A5C8L9A2-F1
#
_entry.id   AF-A0A5C8L9A2-F1
#
_cell.length_a   1.000
_cell.length_b   1.000
_cell.length_c   1.000
_cell.angle_alpha   90.00
_cell.angle_beta   90.00
_cell.angle_gamma   90.00
#
_symmetry.space_group_name_H-M   'P 1'
#
loop_
_entity.id
_entity.type
_entity.pdbx_description
1 polymer ?
#
loop_
_entity_poly.entity_id
_entity_poly.type
_entity_poly.pdbx_seq_one_letter_code
_entity_poly.pdbx_strand_id
1 'polypeptide(L)'
;MNIVETEANQFSKRLFKSGKTNTLENLKSKITMKLYDFNRDRDKLDFLKTLRVNSIADKEKHMKTCSGCGYDKEIDIGVFAIDQEIDEINRFYTFEPKPEDEFSVEEESELHSKLNSILEKLEKQGFGQQIIFEEIEDLKNHFNLGKKNWFQLLKGKVVDLTIKKVLNKTIVQEIYNTLSEGFEEAVKLLE
;
A
#
# COMPACT_ATOMS: atom_id res chain seq x y z
N MET A 1 -10.95 16.65 2.84
CA MET A 1 -11.60 15.48 2.24
C MET A 1 -11.32 15.47 0.75
N ASN A 2 -10.87 14.36 0.20
CA ASN A 2 -10.71 14.21 -1.25
C ASN A 2 -12.08 13.87 -1.91
N ILE A 3 -12.11 13.80 -3.24
CA ILE A 3 -13.36 13.52 -3.99
C ILE A 3 -13.93 12.13 -3.68
N VAL A 4 -13.06 11.12 -3.52
CA VAL A 4 -13.44 9.73 -3.23
C VAL A 4 -14.11 9.64 -1.85
N GLU A 5 -13.53 10.28 -0.83
CA GLU A 5 -14.10 10.37 0.52
C GLU A 5 -15.44 11.11 0.51
N THR A 6 -15.57 12.15 -0.34
CA THR A 6 -16.82 12.89 -0.51
C THR A 6 -17.92 12.00 -1.06
N GLU A 7 -17.62 11.23 -2.11
CA GLU A 7 -18.54 10.26 -2.68
C GLU A 7 -18.93 9.17 -1.65
N ALA A 8 -17.98 8.64 -0.88
CA ALA A 8 -18.24 7.65 0.17
C ALA A 8 -19.16 8.21 1.27
N ASN A 9 -18.94 9.45 1.71
CA ASN A 9 -19.79 10.13 2.70
C ASN A 9 -21.19 10.38 2.18
N GLN A 10 -21.35 10.71 0.90
CA GLN A 10 -22.67 10.88 0.31
C GLN A 10 -23.37 9.54 0.09
N PHE A 11 -22.64 8.49 -0.27
CA PHE A 11 -23.19 7.17 -0.53
C PHE A 11 -23.68 6.49 0.75
N SER A 12 -22.88 6.53 1.83
CA SER A 12 -23.25 5.97 3.14
C SER A 12 -24.60 6.47 3.66
N LYS A 13 -24.89 7.77 3.50
CA LYS A 13 -26.16 8.40 3.92
C LYS A 13 -27.40 7.80 3.27
N ARG A 14 -27.27 7.15 2.11
CA ARG A 14 -28.38 6.62 1.30
C ARG A 14 -28.34 5.10 1.15
N LEU A 15 -27.20 4.44 1.37
CA LEU A 15 -27.02 3.00 1.22
C LEU A 15 -28.09 2.19 1.96
N PHE A 16 -28.28 2.51 3.25
CA PHE A 16 -29.19 1.82 4.17
C PHE A 16 -30.59 2.42 4.24
N LYS A 17 -30.85 3.55 3.57
CA LYS A 17 -32.13 4.29 3.66
C LYS A 17 -33.10 4.00 2.52
N SER A 18 -32.78 3.08 1.62
CA SER A 18 -33.71 2.72 0.55
C SER A 18 -34.91 1.97 1.11
N GLY A 19 -36.13 2.27 0.65
CA GLY A 19 -37.35 1.53 1.02
C GLY A 19 -37.43 0.06 0.55
N LYS A 20 -36.29 -0.54 0.18
CA LYS A 20 -36.13 -1.97 -0.12
C LYS A 20 -35.38 -2.64 1.04
N THR A 21 -35.67 -3.90 1.31
CA THR A 21 -34.94 -4.70 2.31
C THR A 21 -33.45 -4.72 2.02
N ASN A 22 -32.64 -4.39 3.03
CA ASN A 22 -31.18 -4.38 2.99
C ASN A 22 -30.62 -5.81 3.08
N THR A 23 -30.87 -6.62 2.04
CA THR A 23 -30.29 -7.96 1.89
C THR A 23 -28.84 -7.87 1.39
N LEU A 24 -28.07 -8.93 1.62
CA LEU A 24 -26.68 -9.02 1.16
C LEU A 24 -26.57 -8.78 -0.36
N GLU A 25 -27.40 -9.46 -1.15
CA GLU A 25 -27.44 -9.31 -2.61
C GLU A 25 -27.70 -7.86 -3.05
N ASN A 26 -28.71 -7.21 -2.45
CA ASN A 26 -29.05 -5.82 -2.79
C ASN A 26 -27.93 -4.85 -2.42
N LEU A 27 -27.27 -5.07 -1.28
CA LEU A 27 -26.17 -4.23 -0.82
C LEU A 27 -24.92 -4.42 -1.69
N LYS A 28 -24.54 -5.67 -2.00
CA LYS A 28 -23.45 -5.97 -2.94
C LYS A 28 -23.71 -5.28 -4.29
N SER A 29 -24.88 -5.50 -4.88
CA SER A 29 -25.23 -4.90 -6.17
C SER A 29 -25.08 -3.36 -6.17
N LYS A 30 -25.57 -2.66 -5.15
CA LYS A 30 -25.42 -1.20 -5.04
C LYS A 30 -23.96 -0.78 -4.90
N ILE A 31 -23.18 -1.49 -4.08
CA ILE A 31 -21.76 -1.20 -3.85
C ILE A 31 -20.99 -1.40 -5.15
N THR A 32 -21.10 -2.59 -5.77
CA THR A 32 -20.44 -2.91 -7.04
C THR A 32 -20.80 -1.91 -8.14
N MET A 33 -22.09 -1.55 -8.26
CA MET A 33 -22.51 -0.51 -9.21
C MET A 33 -21.79 0.83 -8.98
N LYS A 34 -21.63 1.24 -7.73
CA LYS A 34 -20.93 2.48 -7.38
C LYS A 34 -19.43 2.39 -7.66
N LEU A 35 -18.83 1.21 -7.54
CA LEU A 35 -17.41 1.01 -7.82
C LEU A 35 -17.04 1.22 -9.30
N TYR A 36 -17.99 1.09 -10.24
CA TYR A 36 -17.77 1.41 -11.65
C TYR A 36 -17.53 2.90 -11.92
N ASP A 37 -17.86 3.79 -10.98
CA ASP A 37 -17.54 5.22 -11.10
C ASP A 37 -16.04 5.49 -10.93
N PHE A 38 -15.26 4.51 -10.45
CA PHE A 38 -13.83 4.64 -10.17
C PHE A 38 -13.01 3.72 -11.09
N ASN A 39 -12.11 4.29 -11.87
CA ASN A 39 -11.25 3.52 -12.78
C ASN A 39 -10.11 2.79 -12.04
N ARG A 40 -9.52 3.43 -11.03
CA ARG A 40 -8.36 2.89 -10.31
C ARG A 40 -8.80 2.08 -9.10
N ASP A 41 -8.20 0.91 -8.92
CA ASP A 41 -8.48 0.05 -7.76
C ASP A 41 -8.12 0.73 -6.43
N ARG A 42 -7.10 1.59 -6.43
CA ARG A 42 -6.80 2.45 -5.27
C ARG A 42 -7.99 3.34 -4.89
N ASP A 43 -8.64 3.99 -5.85
CA ASP A 43 -9.78 4.85 -5.57
C ASP A 43 -10.99 4.04 -5.09
N LYS A 44 -11.21 2.85 -5.65
CA LYS A 44 -12.22 1.90 -5.17
C LYS A 44 -11.96 1.49 -3.72
N LEU A 45 -10.72 1.15 -3.39
CA LEU A 45 -10.32 0.76 -2.03
C LEU A 45 -10.49 1.92 -1.04
N ASP A 46 -10.07 3.13 -1.41
CA ASP A 46 -10.22 4.32 -0.57
C ASP A 46 -11.72 4.63 -0.33
N PHE A 47 -12.56 4.49 -1.36
CA PHE A 47 -14.01 4.60 -1.26
C PHE A 47 -14.59 3.58 -0.27
N LEU A 48 -14.27 2.29 -0.45
CA LEU A 48 -14.80 1.20 0.37
C LEU A 48 -14.38 1.31 1.83
N LYS A 49 -13.10 1.61 2.09
CA LYS A 49 -12.58 1.79 3.47
C LYS A 49 -13.27 2.96 4.16
N THR A 50 -13.46 4.07 3.46
CA THR A 50 -14.19 5.23 4.00
C THR A 50 -15.66 4.88 4.26
N LEU A 51 -16.32 4.21 3.31
CA LEU A 51 -17.70 3.76 3.45
C LEU A 51 -17.88 2.81 4.64
N ARG A 52 -16.95 1.88 4.85
CA ARG A 52 -16.91 0.96 5.99
C ARG A 52 -16.85 1.72 7.32
N VAL A 53 -15.88 2.62 7.46
CA VAL A 53 -15.70 3.44 8.67
C VAL A 53 -16.96 4.25 8.98
N ASN A 54 -17.54 4.89 7.96
CA ASN A 54 -18.77 5.64 8.11
C ASN A 54 -19.96 4.78 8.55
N SER A 55 -20.08 3.58 7.99
CA SER A 55 -21.19 2.67 8.29
C SER A 55 -21.12 2.20 9.75
N ILE A 56 -19.92 1.88 10.24
CA ILE A 56 -19.69 1.52 11.65
C ILE A 56 -20.00 2.71 12.56
N ALA A 57 -19.50 3.91 12.22
CA ALA A 57 -19.76 5.11 13.00
C ALA A 57 -21.27 5.47 13.06
N ASP A 58 -22.00 5.29 11.96
CA ASP A 58 -23.46 5.53 11.91
C ASP A 58 -24.21 4.50 12.77
N LYS A 59 -23.81 3.23 12.72
CA LYS A 59 -24.32 2.18 13.62
C LYS A 59 -24.09 2.55 15.08
N GLU A 60 -22.86 2.87 15.47
CA GLU A 60 -22.52 3.25 16.85
C GLU A 60 -23.34 4.45 17.32
N LYS A 61 -23.50 5.45 16.46
CA LYS A 61 -24.32 6.62 16.76
C LYS A 61 -25.80 6.25 16.94
N HIS A 62 -26.35 5.42 16.07
CA HIS A 62 -27.73 4.96 16.14
C HIS A 62 -27.99 4.14 17.41
N MET A 63 -27.07 3.24 17.76
CA MET A 63 -27.22 2.33 18.90
C MET A 63 -27.23 3.04 20.26
N LYS A 64 -26.71 4.27 20.35
CA LYS A 64 -26.80 5.08 21.58
C LYS A 64 -28.23 5.43 21.98
N THR A 65 -29.16 5.48 21.02
CA THR A 65 -30.54 5.93 21.24
C THR A 65 -31.58 4.91 20.79
N CYS A 66 -31.16 3.72 20.34
CA CYS A 66 -32.04 2.72 19.77
C CYS A 66 -32.44 1.66 20.81
N SER A 67 -33.72 1.29 20.82
CA SER A 67 -34.28 0.25 21.71
C SER A 67 -34.62 -1.06 20.99
N GLY A 68 -34.12 -1.26 19.76
CA GLY A 68 -34.28 -2.49 18.98
C GLY A 68 -35.09 -2.30 17.69
N CYS A 69 -34.44 -1.92 16.60
CA CYS A 69 -35.08 -1.66 15.29
C CYS A 69 -34.51 -2.50 14.12
N GLY A 70 -33.57 -3.42 14.39
CA GLY A 70 -32.93 -4.27 13.36
C GLY A 70 -31.89 -3.57 12.48
N TYR A 71 -31.73 -2.26 12.62
CA TYR A 71 -30.76 -1.45 11.87
C TYR A 71 -29.31 -1.92 12.09
N ASP A 72 -28.99 -2.42 13.28
CA ASP A 72 -27.70 -3.02 13.61
C ASP A 72 -27.35 -4.18 12.66
N LYS A 73 -28.32 -5.08 12.43
CA LYS A 73 -28.17 -6.23 11.54
C LYS A 73 -28.02 -5.80 10.09
N GLU A 74 -28.77 -4.78 9.66
CA GLU A 74 -28.66 -4.24 8.30
C GLU A 74 -27.28 -3.65 8.04
N ILE A 75 -26.72 -2.90 9.00
CA ILE A 75 -25.36 -2.39 8.90
C ILE A 75 -24.35 -3.54 8.89
N ASP A 76 -24.51 -4.57 9.72
CA ASP A 76 -23.59 -5.70 9.75
C ASP A 76 -23.53 -6.45 8.41
N ILE A 77 -24.69 -6.65 7.75
CA ILE A 77 -24.74 -7.21 6.39
C ILE A 77 -24.03 -6.29 5.39
N GLY A 78 -24.22 -4.97 5.51
CA GLY A 78 -23.55 -4.00 4.63
C GLY A 78 -22.04 -3.94 4.83
N VAL A 79 -21.57 -3.96 6.07
CA VAL A 79 -20.14 -4.03 6.39
C VAL A 79 -19.54 -5.32 5.85
N PHE A 80 -20.22 -6.45 6.03
CA PHE A 80 -19.78 -7.72 5.44
C PHE A 80 -19.68 -7.65 3.90
N ALA A 81 -20.66 -7.03 3.24
CA ALA A 81 -20.62 -6.83 1.78
C ALA A 81 -19.43 -5.96 1.36
N ILE A 82 -19.16 -4.87 2.09
CA ILE A 82 -18.02 -3.98 1.85
C ILE A 82 -16.70 -4.74 2.02
N ASP A 83 -16.59 -5.54 3.09
CA ASP A 83 -15.37 -6.30 3.41
C ASP A 83 -15.06 -7.33 2.31
N GLN A 84 -16.08 -7.99 1.74
CA GLN A 84 -15.87 -8.89 0.59
C GLN A 84 -15.32 -8.16 -0.64
N GLU A 85 -15.85 -6.98 -0.98
CA GLU A 85 -15.35 -6.21 -2.14
C GLU A 85 -13.92 -5.70 -1.89
N ILE A 86 -13.60 -5.30 -0.64
CA ILE A 86 -12.24 -4.93 -0.26
C ILE A 86 -11.28 -6.12 -0.45
N ASP A 87 -11.66 -7.31 0.03
CA ASP A 87 -10.85 -8.53 -0.07
C ASP A 87 -10.66 -8.95 -1.53
N GLU A 88 -11.72 -8.88 -2.34
CA GLU A 88 -11.67 -9.17 -3.78
C GLU A 88 -10.71 -8.24 -4.52
N ILE A 89 -10.76 -6.93 -4.26
CA ILE A 89 -9.85 -5.97 -4.89
C ILE A 89 -8.42 -6.14 -4.37
N ASN A 90 -8.22 -6.25 -3.05
CA ASN A 90 -6.89 -6.41 -2.45
C ASN A 90 -6.17 -7.68 -2.95
N ARG A 91 -6.91 -8.73 -3.29
CA ARG A 91 -6.32 -9.98 -3.82
C ARG A 91 -5.56 -9.78 -5.13
N PHE A 92 -5.98 -8.82 -5.95
CA PHE A 92 -5.40 -8.54 -7.26
C PHE A 92 -4.74 -7.16 -7.33
N TYR A 93 -4.94 -6.31 -6.34
CA TYR A 93 -4.35 -4.99 -6.29
C TYR A 93 -2.83 -5.09 -6.13
N THR A 94 -2.13 -4.66 -7.18
CA THR A 94 -0.69 -4.39 -7.14
C THR A 94 -0.49 -2.87 -7.20
N PHE A 95 0.42 -2.36 -6.36
CA PHE A 95 0.87 -1.00 -6.54
C PHE A 95 1.55 -0.90 -7.91
N GLU A 96 1.14 0.08 -8.70
CA GLU A 96 1.73 0.39 -10.00
C GLU A 96 2.40 1.77 -9.89
N PRO A 97 3.73 1.86 -10.08
CA PRO A 97 4.40 3.14 -10.21
C PRO A 97 3.87 3.88 -11.44
N LYS A 98 4.27 5.14 -11.60
CA LYS A 98 4.06 5.79 -12.88
C LYS A 98 5.03 5.18 -13.91
N PRO A 99 4.69 5.09 -15.20
CA PRO A 99 5.57 4.52 -16.21
C PRO A 99 6.97 5.14 -16.24
N GLU A 100 7.10 6.43 -15.95
CA GLU A 100 8.40 7.12 -15.86
C GLU A 100 9.25 6.74 -14.64
N ASP A 101 8.63 6.17 -13.61
CA ASP A 101 9.25 5.74 -12.35
C ASP A 101 9.39 4.20 -12.28
N GLU A 102 8.89 3.46 -13.27
CA GLU A 102 9.05 2.00 -13.35
C GLU A 102 10.48 1.62 -13.74
N PHE A 103 11.03 0.59 -13.10
CA PHE A 103 12.28 -0.01 -13.56
C PHE A 103 12.04 -0.78 -14.86
N SER A 104 12.96 -0.62 -15.82
CA SER A 104 13.05 -1.53 -16.95
C SER A 104 13.65 -2.87 -16.51
N VAL A 105 13.43 -3.92 -17.30
CA VAL A 105 13.99 -5.26 -17.04
C VAL A 105 15.53 -5.20 -16.97
N GLU A 106 16.14 -4.36 -17.81
CA GLU A 106 17.59 -4.14 -17.82
C GLU A 106 18.06 -3.45 -16.53
N GLU A 107 17.33 -2.44 -16.05
CA GLU A 107 17.63 -1.73 -14.80
C GLU A 107 17.51 -2.68 -13.59
N GLU A 108 16.48 -3.52 -13.52
CA GLU A 108 16.32 -4.52 -12.47
C GLU A 108 17.48 -5.52 -12.45
N SER A 109 17.87 -6.02 -13.63
CA SER A 109 19.00 -6.95 -13.79
C SER A 109 20.34 -6.32 -13.38
N GLU A 110 20.55 -5.05 -13.73
CA GLU A 110 21.73 -4.29 -13.33
C GLU A 110 21.78 -4.11 -11.80
N LEU A 111 20.66 -3.70 -11.19
CA LEU A 111 20.57 -3.54 -9.73
C LEU A 111 20.76 -4.87 -9.01
N HIS A 112 20.19 -5.96 -9.51
CA HIS A 112 20.45 -7.31 -8.98
C HIS A 112 21.94 -7.63 -8.96
N SER A 113 22.64 -7.34 -10.06
CA SER A 113 24.07 -7.60 -10.18
C SER A 113 24.88 -6.72 -9.21
N LYS A 114 24.53 -5.43 -9.09
CA LYS A 114 25.15 -4.50 -8.14
C LYS A 114 24.92 -4.94 -6.68
N LEU A 115 23.72 -5.36 -6.32
CA LEU A 115 23.38 -5.87 -4.98
C LEU A 115 24.23 -7.11 -4.64
N ASN A 116 24.35 -8.07 -5.56
CA ASN A 116 25.19 -9.24 -5.35
C ASN A 116 26.66 -8.87 -5.15
N SER A 117 27.18 -7.96 -5.99
CA SER A 117 28.56 -7.46 -5.85
C SER A 117 28.81 -6.78 -4.50
N ILE A 118 27.84 -6.01 -4.02
CA ILE A 118 27.90 -5.37 -2.70
C ILE A 118 27.96 -6.43 -1.59
N LEU A 119 27.10 -7.45 -1.62
CA LEU A 119 27.10 -8.52 -0.63
C LEU A 119 28.45 -9.26 -0.59
N GLU A 120 29.00 -9.62 -1.74
CA GLU A 120 30.32 -10.25 -1.83
C GLU A 120 31.45 -9.35 -1.27
N LYS A 121 31.40 -8.04 -1.53
CA LYS A 121 32.38 -7.09 -1.00
C LYS A 121 32.27 -6.98 0.53
N LEU A 122 31.05 -6.89 1.05
CA LEU A 122 30.79 -6.80 2.48
C LEU A 122 31.30 -8.06 3.20
N GLU A 123 31.04 -9.24 2.65
CA GLU A 123 31.56 -10.50 3.19
C GLU A 123 33.10 -10.48 3.28
N LYS A 124 33.78 -10.11 2.19
CA LYS A 124 35.25 -10.02 2.13
C LYS A 124 35.83 -8.99 3.09
N GLN A 125 35.08 -7.95 3.43
CA GLN A 125 35.46 -6.91 4.39
C GLN A 125 35.16 -7.30 5.85
N GLY A 126 34.60 -8.49 6.09
CA GLY A 126 34.29 -8.98 7.43
C GLY A 126 32.89 -8.61 7.94
N PHE A 127 32.03 -8.06 7.08
CA PHE A 127 30.62 -7.76 7.37
C PHE A 127 29.72 -8.96 7.03
N GLY A 128 29.97 -10.09 7.70
CA GLY A 128 29.26 -11.36 7.49
C GLY A 128 27.98 -11.54 8.31
N GLN A 129 27.48 -10.50 8.97
CA GLN A 129 26.29 -10.61 9.82
C GLN A 129 25.04 -10.82 8.95
N GLN A 130 24.29 -11.89 9.22
CA GLN A 130 23.10 -12.29 8.46
C GLN A 130 22.08 -11.14 8.24
N ILE A 131 21.91 -10.27 9.25
CA ILE A 131 21.01 -9.12 9.15
C ILE A 131 21.34 -8.18 7.98
N ILE A 132 22.62 -8.05 7.61
CA ILE A 132 23.04 -7.21 6.47
C ILE A 132 22.54 -7.83 5.17
N PHE A 133 22.72 -9.14 5.03
CA PHE A 133 22.34 -9.89 3.84
C PHE A 133 20.83 -9.89 3.68
N GLU A 134 20.08 -10.17 4.74
CA GLU A 134 18.62 -10.12 4.73
C GLU A 134 18.09 -8.75 4.27
N GLU A 135 18.60 -7.65 4.84
CA GLU A 135 18.14 -6.30 4.48
C GLU A 135 18.47 -5.94 3.03
N ILE A 136 19.66 -6.29 2.55
CA ILE A 136 20.10 -5.96 1.18
C ILE A 136 19.43 -6.88 0.14
N GLU A 137 19.28 -8.18 0.43
CA GLU A 137 18.60 -9.11 -0.47
C GLU A 137 17.11 -8.80 -0.59
N ASP A 138 16.47 -8.38 0.50
CA ASP A 138 15.05 -8.02 0.49
C ASP A 138 14.73 -6.92 -0.53
N LEU A 139 15.68 -6.02 -0.84
CA LEU A 139 15.50 -4.99 -1.87
C LEU A 139 15.17 -5.55 -3.25
N LYS A 140 15.62 -6.77 -3.58
CA LYS A 140 15.34 -7.46 -4.84
C LYS A 140 13.85 -7.72 -5.05
N ASN A 141 13.09 -7.84 -3.95
CA ASN A 141 11.65 -8.14 -4.00
C ASN A 141 10.76 -6.90 -4.20
N HIS A 142 11.36 -5.71 -4.28
CA HIS A 142 10.64 -4.45 -4.13
C HIS A 142 10.74 -3.50 -5.34
N PHE A 143 11.22 -3.97 -6.49
CA PHE A 143 11.31 -3.12 -7.70
C PHE A 143 9.95 -2.59 -8.17
N ASN A 144 8.87 -3.32 -7.86
CA ASN A 144 7.50 -2.88 -8.09
C ASN A 144 7.11 -1.58 -7.37
N LEU A 145 7.91 -1.10 -6.41
CA LEU A 145 7.68 0.18 -5.74
C LEU A 145 7.99 1.41 -6.62
N GLY A 146 8.68 1.21 -7.74
CA GLY A 146 9.22 2.29 -8.58
C GLY A 146 10.53 2.86 -8.05
N LYS A 147 11.32 3.47 -8.94
CA LYS A 147 12.67 3.98 -8.69
C LYS A 147 12.73 4.84 -7.44
N LYS A 148 11.87 5.86 -7.36
CA LYS A 148 11.85 6.80 -6.24
C LYS A 148 11.65 6.09 -4.89
N ASN A 149 10.61 5.28 -4.77
CA ASN A 149 10.29 4.62 -3.49
C ASN A 149 11.31 3.52 -3.15
N TRP A 150 11.83 2.82 -4.15
CA TRP A 150 12.87 1.81 -3.97
C TRP A 150 14.15 2.42 -3.41
N PHE A 151 14.61 3.56 -3.94
CA PHE A 151 15.79 4.26 -3.40
C PHE A 151 15.56 4.86 -2.00
N GLN A 152 14.31 5.23 -1.65
CA GLN A 152 13.96 5.58 -0.27
C GLN A 152 14.04 4.36 0.66
N LEU A 153 13.55 3.20 0.21
CA LEU A 153 13.64 1.95 0.96
C LEU A 153 15.10 1.55 1.19
N LEU A 154 15.93 1.59 0.15
CA LEU A 154 17.37 1.37 0.24
C LEU A 154 17.98 2.28 1.32
N LYS A 155 17.77 3.60 1.22
CA LYS A 155 18.30 4.58 2.17
C LYS A 155 17.86 4.25 3.61
N GLY A 156 16.59 3.91 3.81
CA GLY A 156 16.06 3.53 5.12
C GLY A 156 16.77 2.31 5.70
N LYS A 157 16.88 1.22 4.92
CA LYS A 157 17.51 -0.04 5.35
C LYS A 157 18.99 0.14 5.70
N VAL A 158 19.77 0.81 4.83
CA VAL A 158 21.22 0.99 5.09
C VAL A 158 21.48 1.95 6.27
N VAL A 159 20.63 2.96 6.46
CA VAL A 159 20.72 3.86 7.63
C VAL A 159 20.40 3.11 8.92
N ASP A 160 19.39 2.24 8.91
CA ASP A 160 19.04 1.41 10.07
C ASP A 160 20.21 0.48 10.47
N LEU A 161 20.90 -0.14 9.50
CA LEU A 161 22.13 -0.90 9.74
C LEU A 161 23.24 -0.05 10.37
N THR A 162 23.30 1.25 10.06
CA THR A 162 24.23 2.18 10.72
C THR A 162 23.82 2.48 12.17
N ILE A 163 22.54 2.72 12.42
CA ILE A 163 22.01 3.00 13.77
C ILE A 163 22.24 1.79 14.69
N LYS A 164 22.05 0.57 14.17
CA LYS A 164 22.35 -0.69 14.84
C LYS A 164 23.87 -0.95 15.01
N LYS A 165 24.72 -0.05 14.52
CA LYS A 165 26.20 -0.13 14.53
C LYS A 165 26.74 -1.36 13.81
N VAL A 166 25.98 -1.89 12.85
CA VAL A 166 26.36 -3.05 12.04
C VAL A 166 27.25 -2.61 10.87
N LEU A 167 26.86 -1.51 10.22
CA LEU A 167 27.65 -0.85 9.18
C LEU A 167 28.12 0.52 9.66
N ASN A 168 29.26 0.98 9.15
CA ASN A 168 29.69 2.36 9.35
C ASN A 168 29.21 3.26 8.22
N LYS A 169 29.25 4.58 8.44
CA LYS A 169 28.77 5.58 7.49
C LYS A 169 29.48 5.51 6.13
N THR A 170 30.78 5.17 6.11
CA THR A 170 31.56 5.07 4.88
C THR A 170 31.04 3.93 4.00
N ILE A 171 30.81 2.75 4.59
CA ILE A 171 30.28 1.59 3.87
C ILE A 171 28.87 1.88 3.35
N VAL A 172 28.03 2.51 4.16
CA VAL A 172 26.68 2.89 3.73
C VAL A 172 26.71 3.87 2.56
N GLN A 173 27.62 4.84 2.57
CA GLN A 173 27.78 5.76 1.45
C GLN A 173 28.25 5.03 0.18
N GLU A 174 29.16 4.06 0.31
CA GLU A 174 29.63 3.25 -0.83
C GLU A 174 28.50 2.42 -1.44
N ILE A 175 27.69 1.75 -0.61
CA ILE A 175 26.50 0.99 -1.02
C ILE A 175 25.55 1.91 -1.78
N TYR A 176 25.18 3.04 -1.18
CA TYR A 176 24.23 3.96 -1.75
C TYR A 176 24.71 4.53 -3.09
N ASN A 177 25.97 4.94 -3.16
CA ASN A 177 26.57 5.49 -4.39
C ASN A 177 26.62 4.44 -5.50
N THR A 178 27.03 3.20 -5.17
CA THR A 178 27.12 2.11 -6.15
C THR A 178 25.76 1.78 -6.75
N LEU A 179 24.70 1.75 -5.92
CA LEU A 179 23.34 1.47 -6.39
C LEU A 179 22.69 2.65 -7.09
N SER A 180 23.06 3.88 -6.75
CA SER A 180 22.52 5.11 -7.34
C SER A 180 23.15 5.48 -8.67
N GLU A 181 24.30 4.91 -9.01
CA GLU A 181 24.98 5.13 -10.29
C GLU A 181 24.08 4.72 -11.46
N GLY A 182 23.79 5.66 -12.36
CA GLY A 182 22.85 5.48 -13.48
C GLY A 182 21.39 5.84 -13.16
N PHE A 183 21.09 6.25 -11.92
CA PHE A 183 19.74 6.62 -11.46
C PHE A 183 19.70 8.03 -10.85
N GLU A 184 20.59 8.93 -11.28
CA GLU A 184 20.80 10.23 -10.64
C GLU A 184 19.54 11.10 -10.63
N GLU A 185 18.69 10.99 -11.65
CA GLU A 185 17.42 11.73 -11.70
C GLU A 185 16.43 11.25 -10.64
N ALA A 186 16.28 9.94 -10.45
CA ALA A 186 15.40 9.38 -9.43
C ALA A 186 15.91 9.71 -8.01
N VAL A 187 17.22 9.70 -7.82
CA VAL A 187 17.86 9.99 -6.53
C VAL A 187 17.80 11.47 -6.16
N LYS A 188 17.92 12.39 -7.12
CA LYS A 188 17.76 13.84 -6.88
C LYS A 188 16.38 14.22 -6.33
N LEU A 189 15.35 13.42 -6.61
CA LEU A 189 14.00 13.63 -6.07
C LEU A 189 13.86 13.24 -4.58
N LEU A 190 14.95 12.77 -3.95
CA LEU A 190 15.01 12.33 -2.55
C LEU A 190 15.74 13.32 -1.62
N GLU A 191 16.33 14.36 -2.19
CA GLU A 191 16.96 15.49 -1.47
C GLU A 191 15.93 16.56 -1.11
#